data_AF-C6H3V3-F1
#
_entry.id   AF-C6H3V3-F1
#
_cell.length_a   1.000
_cell.length_b   1.000
_cell.length_c   1.000
_cell.angle_alpha   90.00
_cell.angle_beta   90.00
_cell.angle_gamma   90.00
#
_symmetry.space_group_name_H-M   'P 1'
#
loop_
_entity.id
_entity.type
_entity.pdbx_description
1 polymer ?
#
loop_
_entity_poly.entity_id
_entity_poly.type
_entity_poly.pdbx_seq_one_letter_code
_entity_poly.pdbx_strand_id
1 'polypeptide(L)'
;MSEVYARVTRILQHGIIIGDRHYEFLAFGNSQFREHGAFFFASLPHLTAANIRAQMGDLNNIKVVAKYAARLGQCFSTTRAVTSCPVQLKEVDDIERNGYVFSDGVGRLSHFLTQMIRSDLGINTPSGQPPSAFQFRLGGCKGILAVSSDAHGQEVHIRKSQYKFAAAHHGLEIIRHSHFSLATLNRQLILVLSCLGVPDKVFIAKLRMMMDKLEQAMTNEEQAVHLLQTHVDPNQMTLILADMVRDGFQGSKEPFVSSLLELWRTWQIKYLKEKAKIAIDEGAFLLGCIDETKTLKGYFRSSRPGQDATYEESVACLPEIFVQVWRHSEGKYVIIEGVCILARNPSLHPGDIRVVKAVNAPSLHHLRDVVVLPQLGIETSQACVPGVIWMVMTML
;
A
#
# COMPACT_ATOMS: atom_id res chain seq x y z
N MET A 1 -33.57 -12.87 -14.38
CA MET A 1 -32.55 -12.88 -13.30
C MET A 1 -32.30 -14.27 -12.71
N SER A 2 -33.26 -15.20 -12.70
CA SER A 2 -33.08 -16.54 -12.09
C SER A 2 -32.13 -17.47 -12.88
N GLU A 3 -32.14 -17.45 -14.21
CA GLU A 3 -31.33 -18.37 -15.02
C GLU A 3 -29.82 -18.11 -14.94
N VAL A 4 -29.40 -16.84 -14.96
CA VAL A 4 -27.98 -16.48 -14.82
C VAL A 4 -27.47 -16.87 -13.44
N TYR A 5 -28.23 -16.56 -12.40
CA TYR A 5 -27.89 -16.95 -11.03
C TYR A 5 -27.80 -18.48 -10.91
N ALA A 6 -28.81 -19.21 -11.40
CA ALA A 6 -28.81 -20.67 -11.40
C ALA A 6 -27.61 -21.26 -12.15
N ARG A 7 -27.24 -20.68 -13.30
CA ARG A 7 -26.05 -21.10 -14.07
C ARG A 7 -24.76 -20.88 -13.28
N VAL A 8 -24.58 -19.70 -12.67
CA VAL A 8 -23.40 -19.39 -11.85
C VAL A 8 -23.34 -20.31 -10.63
N THR A 9 -24.46 -20.50 -9.92
CA THR A 9 -24.55 -21.42 -8.79
C THR A 9 -24.21 -22.84 -9.20
N ARG A 10 -24.74 -23.33 -10.33
CA ARG A 10 -24.44 -24.66 -10.86
C ARG A 10 -22.95 -24.82 -11.16
N ILE A 11 -22.31 -23.82 -11.76
CA ILE A 11 -20.87 -23.85 -12.06
C ILE A 11 -20.05 -23.84 -10.77
N LEU A 12 -20.42 -23.03 -9.77
CA LEU A 12 -19.70 -22.99 -8.49
C LEU A 12 -19.86 -24.29 -7.69
N GLN A 13 -21.00 -24.96 -7.79
CA GLN A 13 -21.29 -26.21 -7.06
C GLN A 13 -20.73 -27.46 -7.76
N HIS A 14 -20.82 -27.51 -9.09
CA HIS A 14 -20.51 -28.71 -9.88
C HIS A 14 -19.31 -28.55 -10.80
N GLY A 15 -18.69 -27.37 -10.84
CA GLY A 15 -17.58 -27.07 -11.76
C GLY A 15 -18.03 -26.79 -13.20
N ILE A 16 -17.04 -26.69 -14.08
CA ILE A 16 -17.21 -26.45 -15.52
C ILE A 16 -16.29 -27.38 -16.31
N ILE A 17 -16.75 -27.88 -17.45
CA ILE A 17 -15.93 -28.68 -18.38
C ILE A 17 -15.42 -27.75 -19.48
N ILE A 18 -14.10 -27.73 -19.68
CA ILE A 18 -13.45 -27.00 -20.77
C ILE A 18 -12.53 -28.01 -21.46
N GLY A 19 -12.85 -28.35 -22.71
CA GLY A 19 -12.16 -29.43 -23.43
C GLY A 19 -12.39 -30.79 -22.75
N ASP A 20 -11.30 -31.49 -22.46
CA ASP A 20 -11.26 -32.81 -21.83
C ASP A 20 -11.13 -32.73 -20.29
N ARG A 21 -11.16 -31.52 -19.71
CA ARG A 21 -10.90 -31.30 -18.28
C ARG A 21 -12.12 -30.75 -17.55
N HIS A 22 -12.36 -31.30 -16.38
CA HIS A 22 -13.35 -30.81 -15.42
C HIS A 22 -12.67 -29.93 -14.36
N TYR A 23 -13.15 -28.70 -14.22
CA TYR A 23 -12.60 -27.68 -13.34
C TYR A 23 -13.57 -27.43 -12.18
N GLU A 24 -13.13 -27.74 -10.97
CA GLU A 24 -13.90 -27.55 -9.75
C GLU A 24 -13.60 -26.19 -9.13
N PHE A 25 -14.59 -25.58 -8.48
CA PHE A 25 -14.36 -24.33 -7.74
C PHE A 25 -13.25 -24.53 -6.72
N LEU A 26 -12.23 -23.67 -6.76
CA LEU A 26 -11.10 -23.69 -5.84
C LEU A 26 -11.31 -22.64 -4.75
N ALA A 27 -11.33 -21.37 -5.12
CA ALA A 27 -11.39 -20.22 -4.22
C ALA A 27 -11.64 -18.92 -5.00
N PHE A 28 -11.68 -17.79 -4.28
CA PHE A 28 -11.63 -16.45 -4.86
C PHE A 28 -10.84 -15.52 -3.92
N GLY A 29 -10.22 -14.50 -4.50
CA GLY A 29 -9.64 -13.38 -3.77
C GLY A 29 -10.47 -12.11 -3.89
N ASN A 30 -10.05 -11.04 -3.19
CA ASN A 30 -10.69 -9.73 -3.32
C ASN A 30 -10.59 -9.16 -4.75
N SER A 31 -9.51 -9.46 -5.47
CA SER A 31 -9.37 -9.04 -6.87
C SER A 31 -10.39 -9.75 -7.75
N GLN A 32 -10.51 -11.07 -7.60
CA GLN A 32 -11.49 -11.87 -8.33
C GLN A 32 -12.92 -11.39 -8.05
N PHE A 33 -13.27 -11.05 -6.81
CA PHE A 33 -14.59 -10.46 -6.52
C PHE A 33 -14.87 -9.16 -7.29
N ARG A 34 -13.88 -8.26 -7.39
CA ARG A 34 -14.04 -7.00 -8.13
C ARG A 34 -14.19 -7.21 -9.64
N GLU A 35 -13.63 -8.29 -10.16
CA GLU A 35 -13.64 -8.65 -11.58
C GLU A 35 -14.69 -9.71 -11.90
N HIS A 36 -15.59 -10.04 -10.96
CA HIS A 36 -16.59 -11.10 -11.11
C HIS A 36 -16.01 -12.48 -11.47
N GLY A 37 -14.80 -12.77 -11.01
CA GLY A 37 -14.07 -14.02 -11.25
C GLY A 37 -13.99 -14.95 -10.04
N ALA A 38 -13.42 -16.13 -10.28
CA ALA A 38 -13.02 -17.10 -9.26
C ALA A 38 -11.93 -18.02 -9.83
N PHE A 39 -11.17 -18.67 -8.95
CA PHE A 39 -10.23 -19.71 -9.32
C PHE A 39 -10.93 -21.06 -9.38
N PHE A 40 -10.66 -21.81 -10.43
CA PHE A 40 -11.07 -23.20 -10.57
C PHE A 40 -9.83 -24.07 -10.79
N PHE A 41 -9.91 -25.33 -10.37
CA PHE A 41 -8.82 -26.28 -10.44
C PHE A 41 -9.26 -27.56 -11.14
N ALA A 42 -8.49 -28.01 -12.12
CA ALA A 42 -8.69 -29.31 -12.74
C ALA A 42 -8.05 -30.39 -11.87
N SER A 43 -8.89 -31.19 -11.21
CA SER A 43 -8.45 -32.19 -10.25
C SER A 43 -7.55 -33.26 -10.89
N LEU A 44 -6.50 -33.65 -10.16
CA LEU A 44 -5.56 -34.72 -10.49
C LEU A 44 -5.88 -35.96 -9.64
N PRO A 45 -5.35 -37.16 -9.97
CA PRO A 45 -5.65 -38.40 -9.23
C PRO A 45 -5.42 -38.33 -7.71
N HIS A 46 -4.50 -37.47 -7.26
CA HIS A 46 -4.13 -37.33 -5.84
C HIS A 46 -4.23 -35.89 -5.32
N LEU A 47 -4.84 -34.98 -6.10
CA LEU A 47 -4.96 -33.58 -5.71
C LEU A 47 -6.27 -33.02 -6.26
N THR A 48 -7.20 -32.70 -5.36
CA THR A 48 -8.46 -32.05 -5.70
C THR A 48 -8.49 -30.60 -5.22
N ALA A 49 -9.45 -29.81 -5.72
CA ALA A 49 -9.70 -28.46 -5.21
C ALA A 49 -9.99 -28.46 -3.69
N ALA A 50 -10.65 -29.51 -3.19
CA ALA A 50 -10.92 -29.69 -1.76
C ALA A 50 -9.64 -29.96 -0.96
N ASN A 51 -8.72 -30.78 -1.47
CA ASN A 51 -7.43 -31.02 -0.82
C ASN A 51 -6.60 -29.73 -0.74
N ILE A 52 -6.57 -28.95 -1.83
CA ILE A 52 -5.86 -27.67 -1.86
C ILE A 52 -6.45 -26.70 -0.82
N ARG A 53 -7.78 -26.56 -0.74
CA ARG A 53 -8.42 -25.74 0.32
C ARG A 53 -8.08 -26.23 1.72
N ALA A 54 -8.03 -27.54 1.96
CA ALA A 54 -7.66 -28.09 3.25
C ALA A 54 -6.19 -27.78 3.62
N GLN A 55 -5.29 -27.71 2.63
CA GLN A 55 -3.89 -27.36 2.83
C GLN A 55 -3.65 -25.86 3.09
N MET A 56 -4.59 -24.99 2.74
CA MET A 56 -4.46 -23.53 2.97
C MET A 56 -4.40 -23.14 4.44
N GLY A 57 -5.03 -23.93 5.31
CA GLY A 57 -5.10 -23.69 6.75
C GLY A 57 -6.47 -24.02 7.34
N ASP A 58 -6.56 -24.00 8.67
CA ASP A 58 -7.80 -24.27 9.40
C ASP A 58 -8.67 -23.01 9.49
N LEU A 59 -9.70 -22.98 8.65
CA LEU A 59 -10.70 -21.90 8.60
C LEU A 59 -12.02 -22.29 9.30
N ASN A 60 -12.12 -23.47 9.92
CA ASN A 60 -13.39 -24.03 10.42
C ASN A 60 -14.05 -23.18 11.52
N ASN A 61 -13.23 -22.45 12.27
CA ASN A 61 -13.65 -21.57 13.36
C ASN A 61 -14.20 -20.21 12.86
N ILE A 62 -14.09 -19.90 11.56
CA ILE A 62 -14.55 -18.62 11.00
C ILE A 62 -15.99 -18.75 10.51
N LYS A 63 -16.95 -18.34 11.35
CA LYS A 63 -18.39 -18.43 11.03
C LYS A 63 -18.92 -17.26 10.17
N VAL A 64 -18.24 -16.12 10.21
CA VAL A 64 -18.62 -14.96 9.40
C VAL A 64 -18.20 -15.17 7.95
N VAL A 65 -19.16 -15.34 7.04
CA VAL A 65 -18.92 -15.65 5.61
C VAL A 65 -17.95 -14.65 4.96
N ALA A 66 -18.15 -13.36 5.17
CA ALA A 66 -17.26 -12.33 4.63
C ALA A 66 -15.82 -12.45 5.15
N LYS A 67 -15.65 -12.83 6.42
CA LYS A 67 -14.32 -13.06 7.01
C LYS A 67 -13.70 -14.34 6.45
N TYR A 68 -14.48 -15.42 6.32
CA TYR A 68 -14.03 -16.68 5.73
C TYR A 68 -13.53 -16.46 4.30
N ALA A 69 -14.34 -15.81 3.46
CA ALA A 69 -14.02 -15.41 2.10
C ALA A 69 -12.69 -14.63 2.02
N ALA A 70 -12.52 -13.62 2.88
CA ALA A 70 -11.30 -12.81 2.92
C ALA A 70 -10.06 -13.59 3.37
N ARG A 71 -10.21 -14.66 4.16
CA ARG A 71 -9.10 -15.53 4.60
C ARG A 71 -8.75 -16.59 3.58
N LEU A 72 -9.72 -17.22 2.96
CA LEU A 72 -9.48 -18.13 1.84
C LEU A 72 -8.73 -17.39 0.71
N GLY A 73 -9.18 -16.19 0.37
CA GLY A 73 -8.55 -15.38 -0.67
C GLY A 73 -7.14 -14.88 -0.34
N GLN A 74 -6.71 -14.91 0.93
CA GLN A 74 -5.38 -14.39 1.29
C GLN A 74 -4.26 -15.29 0.76
N CYS A 75 -4.52 -16.59 0.57
CA CYS A 75 -3.61 -17.59 0.01
C CYS A 75 -3.36 -17.42 -1.50
N PHE A 76 -4.13 -16.54 -2.17
CA PHE A 76 -3.99 -16.23 -3.60
C PHE A 76 -3.41 -14.83 -3.82
N SER A 77 -2.77 -14.27 -2.79
CA SER A 77 -1.98 -13.04 -2.97
C SER A 77 -0.78 -13.37 -3.87
N THR A 78 -0.51 -12.56 -4.88
CA THR A 78 0.75 -12.66 -5.63
C THR A 78 1.90 -12.31 -4.69
N THR A 79 2.77 -13.27 -4.43
CA THR A 79 3.87 -13.18 -3.46
C THR A 79 5.18 -13.66 -4.07
N ARG A 80 6.29 -13.30 -3.42
CA ARG A 80 7.62 -13.84 -3.67
C ARG A 80 8.11 -14.51 -2.39
N ALA A 81 8.37 -15.81 -2.44
CA ALA A 81 8.86 -16.56 -1.29
C ALA A 81 10.30 -16.16 -0.96
N VAL A 82 10.59 -16.04 0.34
CA VAL A 82 11.95 -15.88 0.86
C VAL A 82 12.50 -17.27 1.14
N THR A 83 13.53 -17.66 0.38
CA THR A 83 14.09 -19.02 0.40
C THR A 83 15.54 -19.04 0.90
N SER A 84 16.21 -17.89 0.91
CA SER A 84 17.62 -17.78 1.28
C SER A 84 17.93 -18.10 2.74
N CYS A 85 16.95 -17.99 3.65
CA CYS A 85 17.13 -18.31 5.06
C CYS A 85 15.82 -18.73 5.75
N PRO A 86 15.88 -19.66 6.71
CA PRO A 86 14.74 -19.95 7.57
C PRO A 86 14.45 -18.73 8.47
N VAL A 87 13.17 -18.55 8.82
CA VAL A 87 12.72 -17.47 9.69
C VAL A 87 12.43 -18.02 11.08
N GLN A 88 12.88 -17.30 12.11
CA GLN A 88 12.59 -17.61 13.50
C GLN A 88 11.42 -16.76 13.98
N LEU A 89 10.26 -17.39 14.17
CA LEU A 89 9.08 -16.69 14.66
C LEU A 89 9.19 -16.43 16.16
N LYS A 90 8.94 -15.20 16.57
CA LYS A 90 8.69 -14.83 17.95
C LYS A 90 7.31 -14.19 18.05
N GLU A 91 6.50 -14.68 18.97
CA GLU A 91 5.23 -14.01 19.28
C GLU A 91 5.51 -12.84 20.23
N VAL A 92 4.92 -11.69 19.92
CA VAL A 92 4.97 -10.50 20.77
C VAL A 92 3.57 -9.94 20.93
N ASP A 93 3.33 -9.28 22.07
CA ASP A 93 2.03 -8.70 22.35
C ASP A 93 1.70 -7.53 21.42
N ASP A 94 0.41 -7.37 21.19
CA ASP A 94 -0.11 -6.14 20.62
C ASP A 94 0.06 -4.97 21.60
N ILE A 95 0.37 -3.80 21.06
CA ILE A 95 0.44 -2.56 21.83
C ILE A 95 -0.99 -2.07 22.00
N GLU A 96 -1.56 -2.36 23.16
CA GLU A 96 -2.93 -1.97 23.50
C GLU A 96 -2.97 -0.81 24.48
N ARG A 97 -3.82 0.18 24.23
CA ARG A 97 -4.12 1.27 25.19
C ARG A 97 -5.60 1.63 25.11
N ASN A 98 -6.25 1.76 26.26
CA ASN A 98 -7.66 2.16 26.35
C ASN A 98 -8.61 1.30 25.50
N GLY A 99 -8.32 0.00 25.36
CA GLY A 99 -9.12 -0.93 24.56
C GLY A 99 -8.86 -0.86 23.04
N TYR A 100 -7.88 -0.08 22.60
CA TYR A 100 -7.49 0.06 21.20
C TYR A 100 -6.13 -0.58 20.93
N VAL A 101 -6.03 -1.30 19.81
CA VAL A 101 -4.79 -1.96 19.35
C VAL A 101 -4.03 -1.03 18.40
N PHE A 102 -2.95 -0.43 18.88
CA PHE A 102 -2.10 0.51 18.13
C PHE A 102 -1.23 -0.19 17.10
N SER A 103 -0.81 -1.42 17.38
CA SER A 103 0.04 -2.22 16.50
C SER A 103 -0.72 -3.07 15.48
N ASP A 104 -2.02 -2.81 15.24
CA ASP A 104 -2.86 -3.69 14.42
C ASP A 104 -2.25 -3.92 13.03
N GLY A 105 -1.88 -5.18 12.78
CA GLY A 105 -1.34 -5.63 11.52
C GLY A 105 0.14 -5.34 11.30
N VAL A 106 0.88 -4.82 12.29
CA VAL A 106 2.30 -4.51 12.17
C VAL A 106 3.13 -5.38 13.11
N GLY A 107 4.16 -6.01 12.58
CA GLY A 107 5.15 -6.80 13.32
C GLY A 107 6.55 -6.26 13.08
N ARG A 108 7.56 -6.97 13.59
CA ARG A 108 8.96 -6.54 13.48
C ARG A 108 9.80 -7.58 12.74
N LEU A 109 10.86 -7.12 12.11
CA LEU A 109 11.91 -7.99 11.59
C LEU A 109 13.29 -7.36 11.81
N SER A 110 14.30 -8.22 11.90
CA SER A 110 15.68 -7.78 12.11
C SER A 110 16.26 -7.10 10.86
N HIS A 111 17.28 -6.26 11.07
CA HIS A 111 18.04 -5.68 9.95
C HIS A 111 18.78 -6.76 9.13
N PHE A 112 19.25 -7.83 9.75
CA PHE A 112 19.89 -8.94 9.03
C PHE A 112 18.91 -9.58 8.04
N LEU A 113 17.67 -9.82 8.48
CA LEU A 113 16.67 -10.44 7.63
C LEU A 113 16.24 -9.52 6.48
N THR A 114 16.18 -8.19 6.68
CA THR A 114 15.89 -7.26 5.57
C THR A 114 16.96 -7.31 4.48
N GLN A 115 18.24 -7.49 4.85
CA GLN A 115 19.33 -7.67 3.89
C GLN A 115 19.21 -8.99 3.12
N MET A 116 18.87 -10.08 3.81
CA MET A 116 18.64 -11.38 3.16
C MET A 116 17.47 -11.31 2.17
N ILE A 117 16.34 -10.74 2.57
CA ILE A 117 15.17 -10.52 1.71
C ILE A 117 15.56 -9.69 0.49
N ARG A 118 16.32 -8.60 0.69
CA ARG A 118 16.78 -7.75 -0.42
C ARG A 118 17.61 -8.54 -1.42
N SER A 119 18.57 -9.34 -0.95
CA SER A 119 19.45 -10.15 -1.80
C SER A 119 18.67 -11.22 -2.57
N ASP A 120 17.88 -12.02 -1.84
CA ASP A 120 17.07 -13.12 -2.40
C ASP A 120 16.06 -12.62 -3.44
N LEU A 121 15.47 -11.45 -3.17
CA LEU A 121 14.47 -10.86 -4.04
C LEU A 121 15.05 -9.84 -5.06
N GLY A 122 16.37 -9.64 -5.13
CA GLY A 122 17.00 -8.70 -6.04
C GLY A 122 16.44 -7.27 -5.92
N ILE A 123 16.13 -6.82 -4.70
CA ILE A 123 15.52 -5.51 -4.48
C ILE A 123 16.59 -4.42 -4.56
N ASN A 124 16.42 -3.53 -5.54
CA ASN A 124 17.26 -2.35 -5.71
C ASN A 124 16.51 -1.11 -5.21
N THR A 125 17.02 -0.53 -4.12
CA THR A 125 16.52 0.75 -3.60
C THR A 125 17.41 1.88 -4.08
N PRO A 126 16.89 3.11 -4.25
CA PRO A 126 17.70 4.25 -4.70
C PRO A 126 18.90 4.58 -3.81
N SER A 127 18.82 4.29 -2.51
CA SER A 127 19.93 4.52 -1.57
C SER A 127 20.91 3.35 -1.42
N GLY A 128 20.62 2.22 -2.06
CA GLY A 128 21.38 0.98 -1.85
C GLY A 128 21.24 0.38 -0.44
N GLN A 129 20.33 0.87 0.40
CA GLN A 129 20.01 0.31 1.71
C GLN A 129 18.79 -0.62 1.65
N PRO A 130 18.67 -1.63 2.52
CA PRO A 130 17.49 -2.49 2.52
C PRO A 130 16.20 -1.71 2.84
N PRO A 131 15.04 -2.13 2.30
CA PRO A 131 13.75 -1.51 2.63
C PRO A 131 13.44 -1.57 4.13
N SER A 132 12.77 -0.55 4.64
CA SER A 132 12.39 -0.44 6.06
C SER A 132 11.14 -1.22 6.43
N ALA A 133 10.25 -1.52 5.48
CA ALA A 133 9.06 -2.33 5.76
C ALA A 133 8.66 -3.23 4.58
N PHE A 134 7.95 -4.31 4.92
CA PHE A 134 7.48 -5.30 3.96
C PHE A 134 6.04 -5.68 4.24
N GLN A 135 5.20 -5.66 3.21
CA GLN A 135 3.91 -6.33 3.28
C GLN A 135 4.11 -7.81 3.01
N PHE A 136 3.63 -8.66 3.92
CA PHE A 136 3.97 -10.09 3.89
C PHE A 136 2.75 -11.01 4.03
N ARG A 137 3.04 -12.29 3.77
CA ARG A 137 2.27 -13.46 4.19
C ARG A 137 3.22 -14.45 4.86
N LEU A 138 2.74 -15.12 5.89
CA LEU A 138 3.47 -16.21 6.54
C LEU A 138 2.44 -17.15 7.16
N GLY A 139 2.17 -18.27 6.48
CA GLY A 139 1.08 -19.17 6.86
C GLY A 139 -0.25 -18.41 6.99
N GLY A 140 -0.89 -18.50 8.15
CA GLY A 140 -2.13 -17.76 8.44
C GLY A 140 -1.92 -16.31 8.88
N CYS A 141 -0.68 -15.83 8.97
CA CYS A 141 -0.35 -14.47 9.37
C CYS A 141 -0.26 -13.53 8.16
N LYS A 142 -0.70 -12.28 8.37
CA LYS A 142 -0.58 -11.23 7.37
C LYS A 142 -0.42 -9.86 8.00
N GLY A 143 0.25 -8.96 7.29
CA GLY A 143 0.36 -7.57 7.70
C GLY A 143 1.55 -6.87 7.08
N ILE A 144 2.12 -5.95 7.84
CA ILE A 144 3.40 -5.28 7.59
C ILE A 144 4.42 -5.79 8.61
N LEU A 145 5.67 -6.00 8.18
CA LEU A 145 6.82 -6.13 9.06
C LEU A 145 7.69 -4.89 8.87
N ALA A 146 8.03 -4.21 9.97
CA ALA A 146 8.93 -3.06 9.95
C ALA A 146 10.27 -3.44 10.60
N VAL A 147 11.37 -2.91 10.06
CA VAL A 147 12.70 -3.11 10.64
C VAL A 147 12.74 -2.55 12.06
N SER A 148 13.31 -3.31 12.99
CA SER A 148 13.41 -2.91 14.39
C SER A 148 14.72 -3.40 15.00
N SER A 149 15.29 -2.60 15.90
CA SER A 149 16.45 -2.98 16.72
C SER A 149 16.14 -4.09 17.72
N ASP A 150 14.87 -4.30 18.07
CA ASP A 150 14.44 -5.33 19.03
C ASP A 150 14.50 -6.74 18.44
N ALA A 151 14.54 -6.86 17.11
CA ALA A 151 14.60 -8.13 16.40
C ALA A 151 16.03 -8.42 15.96
N HIS A 152 16.51 -9.64 16.23
CA HIS A 152 17.90 -10.03 15.98
C HIS A 152 17.99 -11.21 15.01
N GLY A 153 19.14 -11.38 14.34
CA GLY A 153 19.39 -12.56 13.50
C GLY A 153 18.29 -12.79 12.47
N GLN A 154 17.65 -13.96 12.48
CA GLN A 154 16.59 -14.34 11.53
C GLN A 154 15.18 -14.13 12.09
N GLU A 155 15.02 -13.29 13.11
CA GLU A 155 13.77 -13.15 13.82
C GLU A 155 12.72 -12.35 13.03
N VAL A 156 11.49 -12.86 13.07
CA VAL A 156 10.27 -12.14 12.73
C VAL A 156 9.37 -12.17 13.94
N HIS A 157 9.02 -10.98 14.44
CA HIS A 157 8.10 -10.84 15.56
C HIS A 157 6.69 -10.65 15.03
N ILE A 158 5.81 -11.59 15.36
CA ILE A 158 4.40 -11.61 14.94
C ILE A 158 3.52 -11.23 16.13
N ARG A 159 2.53 -10.38 15.86
CA ARG A 159 1.50 -9.99 16.83
C ARG A 159 0.21 -10.77 16.64
N LYS A 160 -0.59 -10.88 17.70
CA LYS A 160 -1.91 -11.52 17.67
C LYS A 160 -2.82 -10.91 16.60
N SER A 161 -2.77 -9.60 16.42
CA SER A 161 -3.50 -8.87 15.37
C SER A 161 -3.10 -9.31 13.96
N GLN A 162 -1.90 -9.86 13.73
CA GLN A 162 -1.47 -10.34 12.41
C GLN A 162 -1.92 -11.77 12.12
N TYR A 163 -2.15 -12.59 13.14
CA TYR A 163 -2.61 -13.96 13.02
C TYR A 163 -4.09 -14.03 12.65
N LYS A 164 -4.44 -14.80 11.59
CA LYS A 164 -5.80 -14.84 11.06
C LYS A 164 -6.44 -16.23 11.07
N PHE A 165 -5.65 -17.28 11.00
CA PHE A 165 -6.05 -18.69 11.10
C PHE A 165 -4.82 -19.59 11.28
N ALA A 166 -5.00 -20.85 11.68
CA ALA A 166 -3.89 -21.78 11.86
C ALA A 166 -3.45 -22.35 10.51
N ALA A 167 -2.13 -22.43 10.27
CA ALA A 167 -1.58 -23.05 9.08
C ALA A 167 -0.27 -23.76 9.40
N ALA A 168 0.00 -24.89 8.75
CA ALA A 168 1.23 -25.66 8.94
C ALA A 168 2.43 -25.08 8.17
N HIS A 169 2.19 -24.24 7.17
CA HIS A 169 3.24 -23.63 6.36
C HIS A 169 3.85 -22.41 7.07
N HIS A 170 5.18 -22.38 7.19
CA HIS A 170 5.93 -21.33 7.90
C HIS A 170 6.86 -20.49 7.02
N GLY A 171 6.78 -20.62 5.69
CA GLY A 171 7.59 -19.81 4.77
C GLY A 171 7.15 -18.34 4.77
N LEU A 172 8.13 -17.43 4.84
CA LEU A 172 7.90 -15.99 4.69
C LEU A 172 7.77 -15.63 3.21
N GLU A 173 6.73 -14.88 2.90
CA GLU A 173 6.43 -14.45 1.54
C GLU A 173 6.20 -12.94 1.49
N ILE A 174 6.84 -12.26 0.54
CA ILE A 174 6.77 -10.81 0.38
C ILE A 174 5.83 -10.45 -0.77
N ILE A 175 4.88 -9.55 -0.51
CA ILE A 175 3.99 -8.97 -1.52
C ILE A 175 4.62 -7.71 -2.12
N ARG A 176 5.08 -6.81 -1.24
CA ARG A 176 5.72 -5.54 -1.63
C ARG A 176 6.61 -5.05 -0.49
N HIS A 177 7.55 -4.17 -0.81
CA HIS A 177 8.42 -3.49 0.14
C HIS A 177 8.13 -1.99 0.16
N SER A 178 8.60 -1.30 1.20
CA SER A 178 8.54 0.16 1.34
C SER A 178 9.32 0.83 0.21
N HIS A 179 8.66 1.70 -0.53
CA HIS A 179 9.24 2.53 -1.58
C HIS A 179 8.35 3.76 -1.76
N PHE A 180 8.92 4.86 -2.24
CA PHE A 180 8.14 6.04 -2.60
C PHE A 180 7.21 5.70 -3.77
N SER A 181 5.93 6.03 -3.62
CA SER A 181 4.94 6.01 -4.69
C SER A 181 4.26 7.36 -4.72
N LEU A 182 4.17 7.98 -5.89
CA LEU A 182 3.50 9.28 -6.05
C LEU A 182 2.05 9.20 -5.55
N ALA A 183 1.63 10.17 -4.74
CA ALA A 183 0.25 10.25 -4.31
C ALA A 183 -0.66 10.75 -5.43
N THR A 184 -1.83 10.13 -5.53
CA THR A 184 -2.88 10.54 -6.47
C THR A 184 -4.22 10.56 -5.78
N LEU A 185 -4.98 11.63 -5.98
CA LEU A 185 -6.38 11.64 -5.65
C LEU A 185 -7.11 10.58 -6.49
N ASN A 186 -8.26 10.15 -5.98
CA ASN A 186 -9.22 9.34 -6.71
C ASN A 186 -10.61 9.91 -6.40
N ARG A 187 -11.65 9.42 -7.10
CA ARG A 187 -13.02 9.91 -6.90
C ARG A 187 -13.48 9.86 -5.44
N GLN A 188 -13.11 8.82 -4.70
CA GLN A 188 -13.53 8.67 -3.30
C GLN A 188 -12.89 9.75 -2.41
N LEU A 189 -11.57 9.95 -2.54
CA LEU A 189 -10.86 11.00 -1.81
C LEU A 189 -11.38 12.40 -2.16
N ILE A 190 -11.65 12.67 -3.45
CA ILE A 190 -12.19 13.96 -3.88
C ILE A 190 -13.55 14.23 -3.22
N LEU A 191 -14.44 13.24 -3.20
CA LEU A 191 -15.75 13.36 -2.55
C LEU A 191 -15.61 13.63 -1.05
N VAL A 192 -14.76 12.88 -0.36
CA VAL A 192 -14.55 13.06 1.08
C VAL A 192 -13.94 14.43 1.39
N LEU A 193 -12.95 14.88 0.63
CA LEU A 193 -12.34 16.20 0.79
C LEU A 193 -13.33 17.34 0.48
N SER A 194 -14.17 17.20 -0.55
CA SER A 194 -15.24 18.15 -0.87
C SER A 194 -16.26 18.24 0.28
N CYS A 195 -16.67 17.10 0.86
CA CYS A 195 -17.52 17.08 2.06
C CYS A 195 -16.86 17.72 3.29
N LEU A 196 -15.53 17.66 3.39
CA LEU A 196 -14.74 18.34 4.44
C LEU A 196 -14.52 19.83 4.17
N GLY A 197 -15.05 20.36 3.06
CA GLY A 197 -15.05 21.79 2.75
C GLY A 197 -13.96 22.23 1.77
N VAL A 198 -13.19 21.32 1.15
CA VAL A 198 -12.24 21.68 0.09
C VAL A 198 -13.04 22.10 -1.16
N PRO A 199 -12.89 23.35 -1.66
CA PRO A 199 -13.69 23.82 -2.79
C PRO A 199 -13.38 23.03 -4.07
N ASP A 200 -14.43 22.62 -4.80
CA ASP A 200 -14.29 21.80 -6.01
C ASP A 200 -13.36 22.41 -7.08
N LYS A 201 -13.31 23.75 -7.15
CA LYS A 201 -12.41 24.50 -8.03
C LYS A 201 -10.93 24.13 -7.86
N VAL A 202 -10.52 23.70 -6.65
CA VAL A 202 -9.15 23.26 -6.36
C VAL A 202 -8.83 21.98 -7.12
N PHE A 203 -9.75 21.00 -7.14
CA PHE A 203 -9.55 19.75 -7.87
C PHE A 203 -9.55 19.98 -9.38
N ILE A 204 -10.44 20.84 -9.87
CA ILE A 204 -10.49 21.21 -11.30
C ILE A 204 -9.20 21.93 -11.72
N ALA A 205 -8.68 22.84 -10.89
CA ALA A 205 -7.41 23.50 -11.16
C ALA A 205 -6.24 22.50 -11.25
N LYS A 206 -6.12 21.58 -10.28
CA LYS A 206 -5.08 20.54 -10.31
C LYS A 206 -5.22 19.60 -11.52
N LEU A 207 -6.44 19.24 -11.90
CA LEU A 207 -6.69 18.46 -13.12
C LEU A 207 -6.23 19.20 -14.38
N ARG A 208 -6.56 20.49 -14.51
CA ARG A 208 -6.12 21.32 -15.65
C ARG A 208 -4.60 21.44 -15.71
N MET A 209 -3.95 21.74 -14.57
CA MET A 209 -2.50 21.78 -14.48
C MET A 209 -1.84 20.48 -14.95
N MET A 210 -2.42 19.32 -14.58
CA MET A 210 -1.89 18.03 -15.01
C MET A 210 -2.09 17.81 -16.53
N MET A 211 -3.22 18.23 -17.09
CA MET A 211 -3.44 18.20 -18.54
C MET A 211 -2.43 19.08 -19.29
N ASP A 212 -2.20 20.30 -18.81
CA ASP A 212 -1.24 21.23 -19.42
C ASP A 212 0.19 20.67 -19.38
N LYS A 213 0.60 20.12 -18.22
CA LYS A 213 1.91 19.44 -18.08
C LYS A 213 2.06 18.27 -19.06
N LEU A 214 1.01 17.47 -19.26
CA LEU A 214 1.01 16.34 -20.20
C LEU A 214 1.06 16.79 -21.67
N GLU A 215 0.45 17.92 -22.00
CA GLU A 215 0.53 18.50 -23.34
C GLU A 215 1.93 19.06 -23.62
N GLN A 216 2.49 19.81 -22.68
CA GLN A 216 3.86 20.34 -22.76
C GLN A 216 4.90 19.23 -22.89
N ALA A 217 4.71 18.09 -22.22
CA ALA A 217 5.61 16.93 -22.32
C ALA A 217 5.75 16.37 -23.73
N MET A 218 4.83 16.67 -24.66
CA MET A 218 4.98 16.22 -26.05
C MET A 218 5.97 17.06 -26.85
N THR A 219 6.28 18.28 -26.39
CA THR A 219 7.16 19.23 -27.11
C THR A 219 8.36 19.68 -26.28
N ASN A 220 8.35 19.46 -24.97
CA ASN A 220 9.42 19.82 -24.05
C ASN A 220 10.01 18.54 -23.43
N GLU A 221 11.25 18.22 -23.79
CA GLU A 221 11.96 17.02 -23.34
C GLU A 221 12.21 17.02 -21.83
N GLU A 222 12.54 18.16 -21.23
CA GLU A 222 12.75 18.27 -19.78
C GLU A 222 11.47 17.94 -19.02
N GLN A 223 10.33 18.48 -19.49
CA GLN A 223 9.02 18.21 -18.91
C GLN A 223 8.61 16.74 -19.09
N ALA A 224 8.91 16.14 -20.25
CA ALA A 224 8.65 14.73 -20.53
C ALA A 224 9.43 13.83 -19.58
N VAL A 225 10.75 14.03 -19.48
CA VAL A 225 11.65 13.28 -18.59
C VAL A 225 11.17 13.41 -17.15
N HIS A 226 10.86 14.62 -16.69
CA HIS A 226 10.39 14.88 -15.34
C HIS A 226 9.10 14.09 -15.03
N LEU A 227 8.10 14.12 -15.92
CA LEU A 227 6.84 13.41 -15.70
C LEU A 227 7.00 11.89 -15.77
N LEU A 228 7.84 11.37 -16.68
CA LEU A 228 8.12 9.94 -16.82
C LEU A 228 8.85 9.37 -15.60
N GLN A 229 9.75 10.16 -15.01
CA GLN A 229 10.46 9.81 -13.77
C GLN A 229 9.60 9.97 -12.51
N THR A 230 8.60 10.84 -12.55
CA THR A 230 7.68 11.06 -11.41
C THR A 230 6.55 10.04 -11.40
N HIS A 231 6.04 9.65 -12.58
CA HIS A 231 4.94 8.70 -12.73
C HIS A 231 5.47 7.33 -13.16
N VAL A 232 6.37 6.76 -12.36
CA VAL A 232 6.99 5.46 -12.64
C VAL A 232 5.93 4.36 -12.70
N ASP A 233 5.87 3.65 -13.82
CA ASP A 233 4.98 2.50 -13.93
C ASP A 233 5.57 1.27 -13.21
N PRO A 234 4.74 0.26 -12.83
CA PRO A 234 5.22 -0.91 -12.08
C PRO A 234 6.34 -1.71 -12.77
N ASN A 235 6.41 -1.67 -14.10
CA ASN A 235 7.44 -2.36 -14.88
C ASN A 235 8.66 -1.45 -15.18
N GLN A 236 8.66 -0.22 -14.67
CA GLN A 236 9.73 0.78 -14.84
C GLN A 236 10.02 1.15 -16.30
N MET A 237 9.09 0.89 -17.22
CA MET A 237 9.20 1.22 -18.64
C MET A 237 9.25 2.72 -18.90
N THR A 238 8.60 3.53 -18.06
CA THR A 238 8.66 5.00 -18.16
C THR A 238 10.08 5.52 -17.91
N LEU A 239 10.90 4.83 -17.11
CA LEU A 239 12.30 5.22 -16.91
C LEU A 239 13.13 5.01 -18.17
N ILE A 240 12.93 3.86 -18.84
CA ILE A 240 13.56 3.57 -20.13
C ILE A 240 13.13 4.60 -21.18
N LEU A 241 11.84 4.94 -21.23
CA LEU A 241 11.34 5.98 -22.12
C LEU A 241 11.96 7.35 -21.79
N ALA A 242 12.19 7.66 -20.51
CA ALA A 242 12.86 8.89 -20.09
C ALA A 242 14.34 8.90 -20.50
N ASP A 243 15.03 7.76 -20.51
CA ASP A 243 16.39 7.64 -21.05
C ASP A 243 16.39 7.91 -22.56
N MET A 244 15.44 7.32 -23.31
CA MET A 244 15.29 7.57 -24.75
C MET A 244 15.01 9.06 -25.04
N VAL A 245 14.18 9.73 -24.25
CA VAL A 245 13.96 11.17 -24.41
C VAL A 245 15.26 11.95 -24.16
N ARG A 246 16.03 11.60 -23.11
CA ARG A 246 17.33 12.24 -22.82
C ARG A 246 18.36 12.04 -23.93
N ASP A 247 18.29 10.92 -24.63
CA ASP A 247 19.18 10.61 -25.77
C ASP A 247 18.77 11.37 -27.06
N GLY A 248 17.75 12.24 -27.01
CA GLY A 248 17.33 13.10 -28.12
C GLY A 248 16.36 12.43 -29.11
N PHE A 249 15.80 11.27 -28.76
CA PHE A 249 14.85 10.57 -29.64
C PHE A 249 13.50 11.30 -29.79
N GLN A 250 13.10 12.11 -28.80
CA GLN A 250 11.92 12.96 -28.91
C GLN A 250 12.16 14.13 -29.88
N GLY A 251 13.27 14.86 -29.73
CA GLY A 251 13.63 15.99 -30.59
C GLY A 251 13.87 15.59 -32.05
N SER A 252 14.40 14.39 -32.29
CA SER A 252 14.53 13.81 -33.63
C SER A 252 13.22 13.28 -34.21
N LYS A 253 12.12 13.29 -33.44
CA LYS A 253 10.80 12.75 -33.82
C LYS A 253 10.88 11.30 -34.29
N GLU A 254 11.67 10.50 -33.59
CA GLU A 254 11.79 9.07 -33.89
C GLU A 254 10.39 8.41 -33.76
N PRO A 255 9.91 7.67 -34.77
CA PRO A 255 8.53 7.17 -34.80
C PRO A 255 8.14 6.27 -33.62
N PHE A 256 9.04 5.41 -33.15
CA PHE A 256 8.77 4.49 -32.05
C PHE A 256 8.63 5.24 -30.72
N VAL A 257 9.57 6.13 -30.38
CA VAL A 257 9.53 6.96 -29.16
C VAL A 257 8.34 7.92 -29.18
N SER A 258 8.04 8.51 -30.34
CA SER A 258 6.85 9.38 -30.50
C SER A 258 5.56 8.61 -30.21
N SER A 259 5.43 7.39 -30.75
CA SER A 259 4.27 6.52 -30.51
C SER A 259 4.15 6.11 -29.03
N LEU A 260 5.27 5.83 -28.37
CA LEU A 260 5.29 5.51 -26.95
C LEU A 260 4.89 6.70 -26.07
N LEU A 261 5.39 7.91 -26.35
CA LEU A 261 5.01 9.13 -25.63
C LEU A 261 3.52 9.44 -25.82
N GLU A 262 3.00 9.32 -27.05
CA GLU A 262 1.57 9.50 -27.32
C GLU A 262 0.71 8.47 -26.58
N LEU A 263 1.12 7.20 -26.58
CA LEU A 263 0.44 6.14 -25.85
C LEU A 263 0.45 6.42 -24.34
N TRP A 264 1.60 6.78 -23.78
CA TRP A 264 1.74 7.14 -22.38
C TRP A 264 0.83 8.32 -22.01
N ARG A 265 0.87 9.42 -22.78
CA ARG A 265 0.00 10.59 -22.59
C ARG A 265 -1.47 10.19 -22.62
N THR A 266 -1.87 9.39 -23.62
CA THR A 266 -3.24 8.92 -23.79
C THR A 266 -3.70 8.09 -22.58
N TRP A 267 -2.85 7.23 -22.05
CA TRP A 267 -3.13 6.47 -20.83
C TRP A 267 -3.27 7.36 -19.59
N GLN A 268 -2.43 8.38 -19.43
CA GLN A 268 -2.56 9.33 -18.31
C GLN A 268 -3.87 10.11 -18.39
N ILE A 269 -4.24 10.62 -19.58
CA ILE A 269 -5.52 11.31 -19.81
C ILE A 269 -6.70 10.36 -19.55
N LYS A 270 -6.60 9.10 -20.00
CA LYS A 270 -7.62 8.09 -19.70
C LYS A 270 -7.78 7.89 -18.20
N TYR A 271 -6.69 7.82 -17.42
CA TYR A 271 -6.79 7.70 -15.96
C TYR A 271 -7.37 8.94 -15.28
N LEU A 272 -7.07 10.13 -15.78
CA LEU A 272 -7.72 11.37 -15.33
C LEU A 272 -9.23 11.31 -15.56
N LYS A 273 -9.67 10.99 -16.78
CA LYS A 273 -11.08 10.89 -17.14
C LYS A 273 -11.81 9.77 -16.39
N GLU A 274 -11.25 8.56 -16.40
CA GLU A 274 -11.93 7.35 -15.94
C GLU A 274 -11.74 7.06 -14.46
N LYS A 275 -10.74 7.63 -13.78
CA LYS A 275 -10.48 7.37 -12.35
C LYS A 275 -10.30 8.62 -11.51
N ALA A 276 -10.29 9.81 -12.11
CA ALA A 276 -9.90 11.06 -11.46
C ALA A 276 -8.55 10.93 -10.75
N LYS A 277 -7.59 10.24 -11.41
CA LYS A 277 -6.24 9.97 -10.87
C LYS A 277 -5.38 11.24 -10.97
N ILE A 278 -5.69 12.24 -10.15
CA ILE A 278 -5.01 13.55 -10.14
C ILE A 278 -3.77 13.43 -9.25
N ALA A 279 -2.58 13.67 -9.80
CA ALA A 279 -1.34 13.65 -9.03
C ALA A 279 -1.27 14.78 -8.00
N ILE A 280 -0.65 14.47 -6.85
CA ILE A 280 -0.33 15.43 -5.80
C ILE A 280 1.18 15.42 -5.62
N ASP A 281 1.84 16.45 -6.16
CA ASP A 281 3.30 16.56 -6.23
C ASP A 281 3.95 16.48 -4.84
N GLU A 282 3.32 17.09 -3.84
CA GLU A 282 3.75 17.04 -2.44
C GLU A 282 3.05 15.94 -1.63
N GLY A 283 2.88 14.76 -2.23
CA GLY A 283 2.32 13.62 -1.54
C GLY A 283 2.93 12.28 -1.95
N ALA A 284 2.78 11.30 -1.06
CA ALA A 284 3.23 9.92 -1.26
C ALA A 284 2.19 8.89 -0.80
N PHE A 285 2.13 7.75 -1.48
CA PHE A 285 1.55 6.51 -0.95
C PHE A 285 2.65 5.70 -0.26
N LEU A 286 2.48 5.45 1.03
CA LEU A 286 3.48 4.81 1.88
C LEU A 286 2.86 3.65 2.67
N LEU A 287 3.68 2.65 3.00
CA LEU A 287 3.28 1.65 3.99
C LEU A 287 3.24 2.31 5.38
N GLY A 288 2.19 2.04 6.14
CA GLY A 288 2.15 2.39 7.55
C GLY A 288 3.01 1.45 8.38
N CYS A 289 3.64 2.00 9.42
CA CYS A 289 4.17 1.24 10.54
C CYS A 289 3.96 2.03 11.83
N ILE A 290 4.40 1.45 12.95
CA ILE A 290 4.21 2.04 14.27
C ILE A 290 5.55 2.54 14.82
N ASP A 291 5.51 3.65 15.56
CA ASP A 291 6.64 4.14 16.33
C ASP A 291 6.85 3.23 17.54
N GLU A 292 7.79 2.30 17.44
CA GLU A 292 8.21 1.42 18.53
C GLU A 292 8.98 2.17 19.64
N THR A 293 9.52 3.36 19.33
CA THR A 293 10.36 4.16 20.23
C THR A 293 9.58 5.05 21.20
N LYS A 294 8.27 5.23 20.99
CA LYS A 294 7.37 6.05 21.83
C LYS A 294 7.77 7.53 21.84
N THR A 295 8.31 8.04 20.74
CA THR A 295 8.74 9.43 20.60
C THR A 295 7.66 10.33 20.00
N LEU A 296 6.77 9.78 19.17
CA LEU A 296 5.73 10.56 18.51
C LEU A 296 4.52 10.80 19.41
N LYS A 297 4.06 12.05 19.47
CA LYS A 297 2.85 12.44 20.20
C LYS A 297 1.59 11.86 19.54
N GLY A 298 0.80 11.16 20.36
CA GLY A 298 -0.52 10.67 19.98
C GLY A 298 -1.64 11.70 20.03
N TYR A 299 -2.84 11.29 19.62
CA TYR A 299 -4.04 12.09 19.83
C TYR A 299 -4.57 11.93 21.26
N PHE A 300 -4.81 13.06 21.93
CA PHE A 300 -5.42 13.11 23.26
C PHE A 300 -6.64 14.03 23.25
N ARG A 301 -7.77 13.57 23.79
CA ARG A 301 -9.01 14.38 23.85
C ARG A 301 -8.85 15.67 24.66
N SER A 302 -8.03 15.64 25.72
CA SER A 302 -7.67 16.81 26.53
C SER A 302 -6.88 17.86 25.76
N SER A 303 -6.25 17.47 24.65
CA SER A 303 -5.55 18.37 23.75
C SER A 303 -6.45 18.91 22.65
N ARG A 304 -7.78 18.71 22.67
CA ARG A 304 -8.63 19.30 21.63
C ARG A 304 -8.58 20.84 21.77
N PRO A 305 -8.17 21.57 20.71
CA PRO A 305 -8.17 23.02 20.76
C PRO A 305 -9.58 23.54 21.06
N GLY A 306 -9.67 24.59 21.89
CA GLY A 306 -10.91 25.32 22.12
C GLY A 306 -11.41 25.98 20.83
N GLN A 307 -12.66 26.44 20.84
CA GLN A 307 -13.27 27.05 19.66
C GLN A 307 -12.59 28.37 19.24
N ASP A 308 -11.94 29.04 20.19
CA ASP A 308 -11.16 30.28 20.01
C ASP A 308 -9.65 30.05 19.96
N ALA A 309 -9.19 28.79 19.82
CA ALA A 309 -7.77 28.49 19.76
C ALA A 309 -7.13 29.11 18.51
N THR A 310 -5.93 29.64 18.68
CA THR A 310 -5.10 30.11 17.56
C THR A 310 -4.74 28.96 16.63
N TYR A 311 -4.29 29.31 15.42
CA TYR A 311 -3.82 28.30 14.46
C TYR A 311 -2.65 27.50 15.04
N GLU A 312 -1.71 28.17 15.71
CA GLU A 312 -0.54 27.58 16.34
C GLU A 312 -0.92 26.60 17.45
N GLU A 313 -1.87 26.97 18.32
CA GLU A 313 -2.41 26.09 19.36
C GLU A 313 -3.09 24.87 18.76
N SER A 314 -3.88 25.08 17.69
CA SER A 314 -4.55 23.98 16.98
C SER A 314 -3.54 23.00 16.37
N VAL A 315 -2.47 23.51 15.76
CA VAL A 315 -1.39 22.69 15.19
C VAL A 315 -0.59 21.96 16.27
N ALA A 316 -0.33 22.60 17.42
CA ALA A 316 0.37 21.97 18.54
C ALA A 316 -0.40 20.77 19.13
N CYS A 317 -1.72 20.75 18.95
CA CYS A 317 -2.61 19.70 19.41
C CYS A 317 -2.76 18.51 18.45
N LEU A 318 -2.26 18.63 17.23
CA LEU A 318 -2.31 17.55 16.24
C LEU A 318 -1.47 16.35 16.70
N PRO A 319 -1.90 15.11 16.38
CA PRO A 319 -1.05 13.95 16.52
C PRO A 319 0.14 14.05 15.56
N GLU A 320 1.27 13.54 16.00
CA GLU A 320 2.52 13.57 15.25
C GLU A 320 2.73 12.29 14.45
N ILE A 321 3.34 12.43 13.27
CA ILE A 321 3.82 11.33 12.44
C ILE A 321 5.28 11.57 12.07
N PHE A 322 5.98 10.51 11.68
CA PHE A 322 7.29 10.63 11.04
C PHE A 322 7.22 10.07 9.62
N VAL A 323 7.75 10.83 8.66
CA VAL A 323 7.82 10.47 7.24
C VAL A 323 9.14 10.94 6.67
N GLN A 324 9.85 10.04 6.02
CA GLN A 324 11.05 10.35 5.25
C GLN A 324 10.98 9.60 3.91
N VAL A 325 11.04 10.34 2.81
CA VAL A 325 10.81 9.81 1.46
C VAL A 325 11.98 10.09 0.54
N TRP A 326 12.22 9.20 -0.41
CA TRP A 326 13.20 9.44 -1.46
C TRP A 326 12.72 10.51 -2.43
N ARG A 327 13.55 11.52 -2.70
CA ARG A 327 13.26 12.56 -3.69
C ARG A 327 14.25 12.46 -4.84
N HIS A 328 13.77 12.00 -6.00
CA HIS A 328 14.59 11.78 -7.19
C HIS A 328 15.30 13.06 -7.66
N SER A 329 14.67 14.22 -7.56
CA SER A 329 15.29 15.51 -7.95
C SER A 329 16.49 15.90 -7.08
N GLU A 330 16.54 15.42 -5.83
CA GLU A 330 17.63 15.74 -4.89
C GLU A 330 18.61 14.59 -4.70
N GLY A 331 18.30 13.40 -5.24
CA GLY A 331 19.14 12.20 -5.08
C GLY A 331 19.35 11.77 -3.62
N LYS A 332 18.42 12.13 -2.72
CA LYS A 332 18.51 11.85 -1.29
C LYS A 332 17.14 11.65 -0.65
N TYR A 333 17.15 11.11 0.56
CA TYR A 333 15.98 11.08 1.42
C TYR A 333 15.76 12.43 2.08
N VAL A 334 14.51 12.90 2.08
CA VAL A 334 14.07 14.15 2.70
C VAL A 334 13.08 13.84 3.80
N ILE A 335 13.30 14.41 4.98
CA ILE A 335 12.36 14.34 6.11
C ILE A 335 11.26 15.36 5.87
N ILE A 336 10.01 14.93 6.02
CA ILE A 336 8.85 15.81 5.86
C ILE A 336 8.49 16.37 7.23
N GLU A 337 8.32 17.69 7.30
CA GLU A 337 7.95 18.42 8.51
C GLU A 337 6.77 19.36 8.23
N GLY A 338 5.94 19.60 9.25
CA GLY A 338 4.79 20.49 9.16
C GLY A 338 3.46 19.78 9.02
N VAL A 339 2.40 20.52 8.69
CA VAL A 339 1.03 19.99 8.69
C VAL A 339 0.77 19.16 7.43
N CYS A 340 0.33 17.92 7.65
CA CYS A 340 0.03 16.95 6.60
C CYS A 340 -1.40 16.43 6.72
N ILE A 341 -1.91 15.94 5.62
CA ILE A 341 -3.13 15.16 5.52
C ILE A 341 -2.75 13.68 5.37
N LEU A 342 -3.26 12.86 6.27
CA LEU A 342 -3.17 11.42 6.25
C LEU A 342 -4.52 10.86 5.79
N ALA A 343 -4.54 10.09 4.70
CA ALA A 343 -5.77 9.50 4.18
C ALA A 343 -5.59 8.00 3.87
N ARG A 344 -6.62 7.21 4.20
CA ARG A 344 -6.63 5.77 3.90
C ARG A 344 -7.26 5.51 2.54
N ASN A 345 -6.73 4.56 1.78
CA ASN A 345 -7.43 4.04 0.60
C ASN A 345 -7.98 2.63 0.85
N PRO A 346 -9.29 2.39 0.65
CA PRO A 346 -10.34 3.34 0.23
C PRO A 346 -10.75 4.31 1.37
N SER A 347 -11.17 5.52 1.00
CA SER A 347 -11.76 6.52 1.91
C SER A 347 -13.26 6.58 1.67
N LEU A 348 -14.07 6.26 2.68
CA LEU A 348 -15.53 6.22 2.57
C LEU A 348 -16.23 7.15 3.57
N HIS A 349 -15.54 7.56 4.63
CA HIS A 349 -16.06 8.42 5.67
C HIS A 349 -15.15 9.64 5.87
N PRO A 350 -15.67 10.84 6.22
CA PRO A 350 -14.85 12.02 6.54
C PRO A 350 -13.74 11.75 7.56
N GLY A 351 -14.01 10.82 8.48
CA GLY A 351 -13.03 10.37 9.47
C GLY A 351 -11.84 9.57 8.92
N ASP A 352 -11.88 9.06 7.67
CA ASP A 352 -10.77 8.36 6.99
C ASP A 352 -9.64 9.31 6.55
N ILE A 353 -9.88 10.63 6.62
CA ILE A 353 -8.91 11.68 6.36
C ILE A 353 -8.64 12.42 7.68
N ARG A 354 -7.36 12.59 8.02
CA ARG A 354 -6.92 13.25 9.25
C ARG A 354 -5.84 14.27 8.97
N VAL A 355 -5.93 15.40 9.67
CA VAL A 355 -4.85 16.38 9.73
C VAL A 355 -3.90 15.94 10.85
N VAL A 356 -2.61 15.89 10.53
CA VAL A 356 -1.53 15.42 11.41
C VAL A 356 -0.34 16.36 11.27
N LYS A 357 0.61 16.28 12.19
CA LYS A 357 1.86 17.04 12.12
C LYS A 357 3.03 16.08 11.84
N ALA A 358 3.68 16.23 10.70
CA ALA A 358 4.94 15.55 10.46
C ALA A 358 6.06 16.25 11.24
N VAL A 359 6.86 15.47 11.97
CA VAL A 359 7.96 15.97 12.81
C VAL A 359 9.24 15.20 12.53
N ASN A 360 10.38 15.86 12.72
CA ASN A 360 11.68 15.22 12.67
C ASN A 360 11.97 14.47 13.98
N ALA A 361 12.07 13.15 13.90
CA ALA A 361 12.38 12.27 15.03
C ALA A 361 13.66 11.46 14.76
N PRO A 362 14.83 11.84 15.32
CA PRO A 362 16.10 11.16 15.07
C PRO A 362 16.11 9.66 15.35
N SER A 363 15.34 9.21 16.35
CA SER A 363 15.21 7.78 16.65
C SER A 363 14.57 6.97 15.51
N LEU A 364 13.87 7.62 14.57
CA LEU A 364 13.11 7.00 13.49
C LEU A 364 13.77 7.14 12.10
N HIS A 365 14.94 7.78 11.98
CA HIS A 365 15.64 7.99 10.69
C HIS A 365 16.02 6.71 9.93
N HIS A 366 16.01 5.57 10.62
CA HIS A 366 16.22 4.26 10.02
C HIS A 366 15.00 3.74 9.23
N LEU A 367 13.83 4.36 9.42
CA LEU A 367 12.57 4.07 8.73
C LEU A 367 12.39 4.99 7.53
N ARG A 368 12.40 4.43 6.33
CA ARG A 368 12.39 5.15 5.06
C ARG A 368 11.27 4.64 4.17
N ASP A 369 10.67 5.55 3.41
CA ASP A 369 9.54 5.27 2.51
C ASP A 369 8.36 4.57 3.22
N VAL A 370 8.13 4.98 4.47
CA VAL A 370 7.02 4.55 5.33
C VAL A 370 6.43 5.76 6.04
N VAL A 371 5.19 5.64 6.49
CA VAL A 371 4.61 6.56 7.47
C VAL A 371 4.59 5.89 8.84
N VAL A 372 5.25 6.51 9.81
CA VAL A 372 5.31 6.02 11.18
C VAL A 372 4.25 6.71 12.00
N LEU A 373 3.33 5.90 12.55
CA LEU A 373 2.21 6.37 13.35
C LEU A 373 2.52 6.24 14.86
N PRO A 374 2.02 7.16 15.70
CA PRO A 374 2.30 7.15 17.12
C PRO A 374 1.60 5.97 17.79
N GLN A 375 2.28 5.34 18.74
CA GLN A 375 1.67 4.33 19.63
C GLN A 375 1.09 4.93 20.93
N LEU A 376 1.22 6.24 21.09
CA LEU A 376 0.68 7.00 22.21
C LEU A 376 -0.69 7.57 21.83
N GLY A 377 -1.50 7.95 22.83
CA GLY A 377 -2.82 8.54 22.61
C GLY A 377 -3.97 7.74 23.23
N ILE A 378 -5.19 8.26 23.05
CA ILE A 378 -6.40 7.70 23.67
C ILE A 378 -7.13 6.75 22.75
N GLU A 379 -7.06 6.96 21.44
CA GLU A 379 -7.76 6.15 20.44
C GLU A 379 -6.82 5.87 19.27
N THR A 380 -6.79 4.62 18.80
CA THR A 380 -6.46 4.38 17.41
C THR A 380 -7.69 4.78 16.63
N SER A 381 -7.66 5.96 16.02
CA SER A 381 -8.72 6.25 15.07
C SER A 381 -8.69 5.14 14.00
N GLN A 382 -9.83 4.66 13.51
CA GLN A 382 -9.87 3.69 12.39
C GLN A 382 -9.10 4.19 11.14
N ALA A 383 -8.76 5.48 11.14
CA ALA A 383 -7.98 6.21 10.16
C ALA A 383 -6.49 6.41 10.53
N CYS A 384 -5.97 5.73 11.55
CA CYS A 384 -4.54 5.68 11.87
C CYS A 384 -4.10 4.23 12.20
N VAL A 385 -4.56 3.26 11.40
CA VAL A 385 -4.15 1.85 11.54
C VAL A 385 -2.83 1.63 10.79
N PRO A 386 -1.71 1.29 11.46
CA PRO A 386 -0.42 1.23 10.79
C PRO A 386 -0.30 0.05 9.81
N GLY A 387 -1.12 -1.01 9.88
CA GLY A 387 -1.05 -2.16 8.97
C GLY A 387 -1.57 -1.97 7.52
N VAL A 388 -1.74 -0.74 7.03
CA VAL A 388 -2.29 -0.45 5.69
C VAL A 388 -1.43 0.54 4.89
N ILE A 389 -1.82 0.78 3.64
CA ILE A 389 -1.23 1.81 2.78
C ILE A 389 -1.92 3.15 3.05
N TRP A 390 -1.11 4.17 3.25
CA TRP A 390 -1.53 5.54 3.55
C TRP A 390 -1.16 6.47 2.41
N MET A 391 -2.05 7.40 2.09
CA MET A 391 -1.70 8.61 1.39
C MET A 391 -1.28 9.65 2.43
N VAL A 392 -0.07 10.17 2.30
CA VAL A 392 0.39 11.36 3.03
C VAL A 392 0.52 12.47 2.00
N MET A 393 -0.05 13.64 2.26
CA MET A 393 0.17 14.83 1.45
C MET A 393 0.36 16.03 2.38
N THR A 394 1.24 16.97 2.02
CA THR A 394 1.23 18.29 2.66
C THR A 394 -0.11 18.99 2.38
N MET A 395 -0.50 19.93 3.23
CA MET A 395 -1.75 20.67 3.05
C MET A 395 -1.76 21.39 1.69
N LEU A 396 -2.89 21.25 0.97
CA LEU A 396 -3.11 21.68 -0.41
C LEU A 396 -3.23 23.19 -0.62
#